data_AF-A0A0B2QD84-F1
#
_entry.id   AF-A0A0B2QD84-F1
#
_cell.length_a   1.000
_cell.length_b   1.000
_cell.length_c   1.000
_cell.angle_alpha   90.00
_cell.angle_beta   90.00
_cell.angle_gamma   90.00
#
_symmetry.space_group_name_H-M   'P 1'
#
loop_
_entity.id
_entity.type
_entity.pdbx_description
1 polymer ?
#
loop_
_entity_poly.entity_id
_entity_poly.type
_entity_poly.pdbx_seq_one_letter_code
_entity_poly.pdbx_strand_id
1 'polypeptide(L)'
;MKPNEDPESAAVRGIMEELGSAIGGGFRAANFEIDDIVTIDPNSYEMRVEERDSGSYPGLPGCYVLHTLSATVEGLPEGDFSTYEVDEYGGVFQDKIVADEAVSVKKHHWTWVSADSMHT
;
A
#
# COMPACT_ATOMS: atom_id res chain seq x y z
N MET A 1 -8.73 0.72 2.71
CA MET A 1 -8.85 1.60 3.90
C MET A 1 -9.49 0.82 5.03
N LYS A 2 -8.96 0.92 6.25
CA LYS A 2 -9.51 0.26 7.43
C LYS A 2 -10.76 1.02 7.92
N PRO A 3 -11.67 0.38 8.69
CA PRO A 3 -12.82 1.07 9.26
C PRO A 3 -12.38 2.27 10.13
N ASN A 4 -12.98 3.43 9.92
CA ASN A 4 -12.68 4.70 10.61
C ASN A 4 -11.30 5.32 10.34
N GLU A 5 -10.58 4.82 9.35
CA GLU A 5 -9.33 5.43 8.87
C GLU A 5 -9.68 6.54 7.87
N ASP A 6 -8.98 7.69 7.94
CA ASP A 6 -9.11 8.75 6.95
C ASP A 6 -8.26 8.43 5.69
N PRO A 7 -8.57 9.02 4.52
CA PRO A 7 -7.88 8.70 3.28
C PRO A 7 -6.37 8.93 3.31
N GLU A 8 -5.88 9.96 4.00
CA GLU A 8 -4.45 10.28 4.06
C GLU A 8 -3.71 9.23 4.90
N SER A 9 -4.20 8.95 6.10
CA SER A 9 -3.66 7.87 6.96
C SER A 9 -3.66 6.53 6.23
N ALA A 10 -4.73 6.22 5.49
CA ALA A 10 -4.84 5.00 4.70
C ALA A 10 -3.81 4.92 3.57
N ALA A 11 -3.57 6.03 2.88
CA ALA A 11 -2.58 6.12 1.81
C ALA A 11 -1.16 5.97 2.35
N VAL A 12 -0.81 6.68 3.43
CA VAL A 12 0.49 6.56 4.10
C VAL A 12 0.74 5.13 4.55
N ARG A 13 -0.25 4.51 5.22
CA ARG A 13 -0.15 3.11 5.64
C ARG A 13 0.06 2.17 4.45
N GLY A 14 -0.72 2.32 3.38
CA GLY A 14 -0.58 1.49 2.18
C GLY A 14 0.79 1.65 1.51
N ILE A 15 1.30 2.88 1.40
CA ILE A 15 2.65 3.15 0.88
C ILE A 15 3.71 2.44 1.73
N MET A 16 3.57 2.46 3.06
CA MET A 16 4.54 1.82 3.95
C MET A 16 4.47 0.29 3.91
N GLU A 17 3.26 -0.28 3.81
CA GLU A 17 3.07 -1.73 3.65
C GLU A 17 3.70 -2.23 2.35
N GLU A 18 3.57 -1.48 1.26
CA GLU A 18 4.06 -1.88 -0.07
C GLU A 18 5.53 -1.55 -0.30
N LEU A 19 6.00 -0.37 0.11
CA LEU A 19 7.30 0.19 -0.26
C LEU A 19 8.28 0.30 0.91
N GLY A 20 7.83 0.17 2.15
CA GLY A 20 8.64 0.44 3.35
C GLY A 20 9.88 -0.44 3.50
N SER A 21 9.92 -1.61 2.87
CA SER A 21 11.11 -2.48 2.86
C SER A 21 12.22 -2.01 1.91
N ALA A 22 11.91 -1.16 0.93
CA ALA A 22 12.89 -0.56 0.03
C ALA A 22 13.46 0.76 0.57
N ILE A 23 12.74 1.43 1.47
CA ILE A 23 13.15 2.71 2.06
C ILE A 23 14.12 2.46 3.23
N GLY A 24 15.41 2.77 3.04
CA GLY A 24 16.38 2.99 4.12
C GLY A 24 16.61 1.86 5.13
N GLY A 25 16.82 0.61 4.70
CA GLY A 25 17.21 -0.50 5.60
C GLY A 25 16.08 -1.05 6.48
N GLY A 26 14.84 -0.79 6.08
CA GLY A 26 13.65 -0.99 6.90
C GLY A 26 13.52 0.16 7.88
N PHE A 27 12.34 0.78 7.92
CA PHE A 27 11.95 1.92 8.78
C PHE A 27 12.49 1.91 10.24
N ARG A 28 12.87 0.74 10.77
CA ARG A 28 13.46 0.57 12.11
C ARG A 28 14.94 0.97 12.23
N ALA A 29 15.67 1.14 11.12
CA ALA A 29 17.12 1.35 11.14
C ALA A 29 17.54 2.83 11.17
N ALA A 30 16.67 3.74 10.77
CA ALA A 30 16.97 5.17 10.71
C ALA A 30 15.83 5.97 11.34
N ASN A 31 16.16 6.89 12.24
CA ASN A 31 15.24 7.77 12.98
C ASN A 31 14.55 8.81 12.08
N PHE A 32 13.99 8.41 10.93
CA PHE A 32 13.21 9.29 10.08
C PHE A 32 11.76 9.27 10.54
N GLU A 33 11.15 10.45 10.65
CA GLU A 33 9.70 10.57 10.83
C GLU A 33 9.02 10.17 9.51
N ILE A 34 7.82 9.59 9.57
CA ILE A 34 7.05 9.19 8.39
C ILE A 34 6.81 10.38 7.46
N ASP A 35 6.57 11.55 8.06
CA ASP A 35 6.32 12.81 7.38
C ASP A 35 7.54 13.32 6.57
N ASP A 36 8.75 12.86 6.89
CA ASP A 36 9.96 13.18 6.12
C ASP A 36 10.08 12.33 4.84
N ILE A 37 9.37 11.19 4.79
CA ILE A 37 9.49 10.19 3.71
C ILE A 37 8.31 10.30 2.74
N VAL A 38 7.09 10.44 3.26
CA VAL A 38 5.87 10.47 2.45
C VAL A 38 5.22 11.83 2.55
N THR A 39 5.11 12.51 1.42
CA THR A 39 4.39 13.79 1.32
C THR A 39 3.20 13.63 0.39
N ILE A 40 1.99 13.74 0.93
CA ILE A 40 0.75 13.75 0.14
C ILE A 40 0.55 15.15 -0.45
N ASP A 41 0.17 15.24 -1.73
CA ASP A 41 -0.26 16.51 -2.32
C ASP A 41 -1.66 16.87 -1.78
N PRO A 42 -1.81 17.95 -0.99
CA PRO A 42 -3.07 18.31 -0.35
C PRO A 42 -4.18 18.67 -1.35
N ASN A 43 -3.86 18.90 -2.63
CA ASN A 43 -4.84 19.24 -3.67
C ASN A 43 -5.18 18.07 -4.59
N SER A 44 -4.61 16.88 -4.34
CA SER A 44 -4.75 15.72 -5.23
C SER A 44 -5.92 14.80 -4.90
N TYR A 45 -6.60 15.04 -3.77
CA TYR A 45 -7.66 14.14 -3.31
C TYR A 45 -8.86 14.11 -4.26
N GLU A 46 -9.16 12.93 -4.77
CA GLU A 46 -10.35 12.63 -5.55
C GLU A 46 -11.12 11.47 -4.91
N MET A 47 -12.45 11.57 -4.90
CA MET A 47 -13.34 10.49 -4.47
C MET A 47 -14.35 10.18 -5.56
N ARG A 48 -14.51 8.90 -5.88
CA ARG A 48 -15.53 8.41 -6.80
C ARG A 48 -16.22 7.17 -6.27
N VAL A 49 -17.47 6.99 -6.67
CA VAL A 49 -18.28 5.79 -6.35
C VAL A 49 -18.43 4.96 -7.61
N GLU A 50 -18.07 3.68 -7.53
CA GLU A 50 -18.24 2.71 -8.61
C GLU A 50 -19.21 1.61 -8.19
N GLU A 51 -20.28 1.44 -8.96
CA GLU A 51 -21.19 0.31 -8.83
C GLU A 51 -20.78 -0.78 -9.82
N ARG A 52 -20.42 -1.96 -9.33
CA ARG A 52 -20.05 -3.13 -10.14
C ARG A 52 -20.32 -4.42 -9.40
N ASP A 53 -20.36 -5.55 -10.10
CA ASP A 53 -20.50 -6.85 -9.45
C ASP A 53 -19.39 -7.07 -8.40
N SER A 54 -19.79 -7.55 -7.23
CA SER A 54 -18.86 -7.79 -6.14
C SER A 54 -17.86 -8.89 -6.50
N GLY A 55 -16.58 -8.55 -6.55
CA GLY A 55 -15.52 -9.53 -6.80
C GLY A 55 -15.43 -10.63 -5.73
N SER A 56 -15.79 -10.30 -4.48
CA SER A 56 -15.82 -11.26 -3.37
C SER A 56 -17.11 -12.08 -3.32
N TYR A 57 -18.21 -11.57 -3.90
CA TYR A 57 -19.52 -12.22 -3.92
C TYR A 57 -20.15 -12.13 -5.33
N PRO A 58 -19.73 -13.01 -6.26
CA PRO A 58 -20.19 -12.95 -7.65
C PRO A 58 -21.71 -12.97 -7.77
N GLY A 59 -22.28 -12.05 -8.56
CA GLY A 59 -23.72 -11.90 -8.78
C GLY A 59 -24.45 -11.03 -7.76
N LEU A 60 -23.76 -10.50 -6.75
CA LEU A 60 -24.30 -9.43 -5.89
C LEU A 60 -23.77 -8.06 -6.32
N PRO A 61 -24.63 -7.01 -6.30
CA PRO A 61 -24.18 -5.66 -6.58
C PRO A 61 -23.20 -5.19 -5.50
N GLY A 62 -22.03 -4.71 -5.93
CA GLY A 62 -21.03 -4.06 -5.10
C GLY A 62 -21.06 -2.55 -5.32
N CYS A 63 -20.81 -1.80 -4.24
CA CYS A 63 -20.62 -0.35 -4.28
C CYS A 63 -19.25 -0.05 -3.67
N TYR A 64 -18.34 0.47 -4.48
CA TYR A 64 -16.96 0.76 -4.11
C TYR A 64 -16.77 2.26 -4.02
N VAL A 65 -16.40 2.75 -2.83
CA VAL A 65 -15.94 4.13 -2.64
C VAL A 65 -14.44 4.13 -2.80
N LEU A 66 -13.96 4.76 -3.87
CA LEU A 66 -12.55 4.85 -4.23
C LEU A 66 -12.03 6.23 -3.85
N HIS A 67 -10.93 6.24 -3.12
CA HIS A 67 -10.20 7.46 -2.73
C HIS A 67 -8.84 7.44 -3.44
N THR A 68 -8.54 8.51 -4.18
CA THR A 68 -7.29 8.66 -4.93
C THR A 68 -6.54 9.86 -4.40
N LEU A 69 -5.24 9.70 -4.18
CA LEU A 69 -4.31 10.71 -3.68
C LEU A 69 -3.00 10.57 -4.45
N SER A 70 -2.33 11.69 -4.69
CA SER A 70 -0.96 11.72 -5.21
C SER A 70 0.00 11.94 -4.05
N ALA A 71 1.12 11.21 -4.04
CA ALA A 71 2.14 11.33 -3.01
C ALA A 71 3.55 11.25 -3.61
N THR A 72 4.47 11.98 -3.01
CA THR A 72 5.91 11.85 -3.22
C THR A 72 6.49 10.96 -2.12
N VAL A 73 7.33 10.01 -2.51
CA VAL A 73 7.99 9.08 -1.59
C VAL A 73 9.50 9.17 -1.77
N GLU A 74 10.17 9.66 -0.73
CA GLU A 74 11.62 9.84 -0.71
C GLU A 74 12.35 8.52 -0.37
N GLY A 75 13.60 8.41 -0.82
CA GLY A 75 14.48 7.29 -0.45
C GLY A 75 14.21 5.97 -1.18
N LEU A 76 13.38 5.97 -2.23
CA LEU A 76 13.22 4.80 -3.10
C LEU A 76 14.43 4.63 -4.04
N PRO A 77 14.78 3.38 -4.43
CA PRO A 77 15.85 3.13 -5.38
C PRO A 77 15.59 3.77 -6.75
N GLU A 78 16.61 4.37 -7.38
CA GLU A 78 16.49 4.99 -8.72
C GLU A 78 16.22 3.98 -9.86
N GLY A 79 16.58 2.70 -9.65
CA GLY A 79 16.37 1.62 -10.62
C GLY A 79 15.32 0.61 -10.13
N ASP A 80 15.05 -0.40 -10.95
CA ASP A 80 14.14 -1.49 -10.60
C ASP A 80 14.52 -2.13 -9.26
N PHE A 81 13.51 -2.36 -8.43
CA PHE A 81 13.71 -2.88 -7.08
C PHE A 81 12.62 -3.89 -6.71
N SER A 82 12.77 -4.47 -5.53
CA SER A 82 11.77 -5.37 -4.97
C SER A 82 11.46 -5.01 -3.54
N THR A 83 10.21 -5.15 -3.16
CA THR A 83 9.74 -5.00 -1.79
C THR A 83 9.16 -6.32 -1.31
N TYR A 84 9.05 -6.47 0.01
CA TYR A 84 8.48 -7.64 0.65
C TYR A 84 7.38 -7.19 1.60
N GLU A 85 6.22 -7.85 1.52
CA GLU A 85 5.14 -7.64 2.46
C GLU A 85 5.58 -8.06 3.87
N VAL A 86 5.33 -7.21 4.86
CA VAL A 86 5.56 -7.53 6.27
C VAL A 86 4.29 -8.15 6.84
N ASP A 87 4.43 -9.28 7.53
CA ASP A 87 3.30 -9.99 8.12
C ASP A 87 2.61 -9.12 9.18
N GLU A 88 1.40 -8.64 8.86
CA GLU A 88 0.60 -7.75 9.72
C GLU A 88 0.25 -8.40 11.08
N TYR A 89 0.35 -9.73 11.17
CA TYR A 89 -0.01 -10.53 12.35
C TYR A 89 1.17 -11.19 13.07
N GLY A 90 2.40 -10.75 12.79
CA GLY A 90 3.63 -11.26 13.43
C GLY A 90 3.72 -10.92 14.92
N GLY A 91 2.90 -11.55 15.78
CA GLY A 91 3.04 -11.42 17.24
C GLY A 91 1.91 -11.91 18.15
N VAL A 92 0.73 -12.29 17.64
CA VAL A 92 -0.45 -12.51 18.52
C VAL A 92 -0.88 -13.98 18.65
N PHE A 93 -0.36 -14.90 17.84
CA PHE A 93 -0.76 -16.31 17.90
C PHE A 93 0.45 -17.25 17.89
N GLN A 94 1.15 -17.36 19.03
CA GLN A 94 2.17 -18.40 19.23
C GLN A 94 1.61 -19.82 19.31
N ASP A 95 0.28 -20.02 19.31
CA ASP A 95 -0.36 -21.32 19.59
C ASP A 95 -1.44 -21.77 18.58
N LYS A 96 -1.37 -21.35 17.31
CA LYS A 96 -2.23 -21.93 16.25
C LYS A 96 -1.43 -22.37 15.02
N ILE A 97 -0.76 -23.50 15.22
CA ILE A 97 -0.67 -24.66 14.33
C ILE A 97 -1.24 -24.46 12.89
N VAL A 98 -0.30 -24.34 11.93
CA VAL A 98 -0.29 -25.06 10.63
C VAL A 98 -1.52 -24.94 9.71
N ALA A 99 -2.28 -23.84 9.78
CA ALA A 99 -3.41 -23.61 8.89
C ALA A 99 -3.38 -22.21 8.27
N ASP A 100 -2.29 -21.88 7.57
CA ASP A 100 -2.33 -21.09 6.34
C ASP A 100 -0.90 -20.95 5.77
N GLU A 101 -0.45 -22.00 5.08
CA GLU A 101 0.39 -21.79 3.89
C GLU A 101 -0.50 -21.22 2.76
N ALA A 102 -1.26 -20.18 3.05
CA ALA A 102 -1.83 -19.35 2.00
C ALA A 102 -0.65 -18.77 1.23
N VAL A 103 -0.62 -18.98 -0.08
CA VAL A 103 0.39 -18.43 -0.97
C VAL A 103 0.22 -16.91 -0.98
N SER A 104 0.78 -16.23 0.02
CA SER A 104 0.86 -14.77 0.03
C SER A 104 1.98 -14.33 -0.91
N VAL A 105 1.74 -13.25 -1.65
CA VAL A 105 2.76 -12.64 -2.50
C VAL A 105 3.74 -11.94 -1.58
N LYS A 106 4.78 -12.67 -1.16
CA LYS A 106 5.78 -12.12 -0.23
C LYS A 106 6.72 -11.11 -0.88
N LYS A 107 6.67 -10.93 -2.20
CA LYS A 107 7.62 -10.11 -2.95
C LYS A 107 6.97 -9.40 -4.14
N HIS A 108 7.08 -8.08 -4.18
CA HIS A 108 6.69 -7.24 -5.31
C HIS A 108 7.92 -6.78 -6.08
N HIS A 109 7.78 -6.65 -7.40
CA HIS A 109 8.81 -6.15 -8.31
C HIS A 109 8.33 -4.83 -8.91
N TRP A 110 9.15 -3.79 -8.78
CA TRP A 110 8.84 -2.43 -9.20
C TRP A 110 9.78 -2.01 -10.32
N THR A 111 9.21 -1.42 -11.38
CA THR A 111 9.93 -0.84 -12.50
C THR A 111 9.42 0.58 -12.69
N TRP A 112 10.35 1.53 -12.79
CA TRP A 112 9.99 2.91 -13.05
C TRP A 112 9.50 3.09 -14.49
N VAL A 113 8.41 3.83 -14.64
CA VAL A 113 7.86 4.20 -15.95
C VAL A 113 7.96 5.72 -16.13
N SER A 114 8.20 6.17 -17.37
CA SER A 114 8.21 7.61 -17.67
C SER A 114 6.83 8.20 -17.42
N ALA A 115 6.77 9.42 -16.88
CA ALA A 115 5.52 10.15 -16.70
C ALA A 115 4.72 10.26 -18.02
N ASP A 116 5.42 10.39 -19.15
CA ASP A 116 4.79 10.47 -20.47
C ASP A 116 4.02 9.20 -20.86
N SER A 117 4.39 8.06 -20.27
CA SER A 117 3.75 6.76 -20.52
C SER A 117 2.49 6.51 -19.68
N MET A 118 2.17 7.40 -18.74
CA MET A 118 1.02 7.25 -17.82
C MET A 118 -0.31 7.78 -18.38
N HIS A 119 -0.41 8.06 -19.69
CA HIS A 119 -1.68 8.42 -20.32
C HIS A 119 -2.55 7.16 -20.50
N THR A 120 -3.60 7.03 -19.70
CA THR A 120 -4.71 6.09 -19.96
C THR A 120 -6.03 6.72 -19.52
#